data_AF-A0A7Z1AJR2-F1
#
_entry.id   AF-A0A7Z1AJR2-F1
#
_cell.length_a   1.000
_cell.length_b   1.000
_cell.length_c   1.000
_cell.angle_alpha   90.00
_cell.angle_beta   90.00
_cell.angle_gamma   90.00
#
_symmetry.space_group_name_H-M   'P 1'
#
loop_
_entity.id
_entity.type
_entity.pdbx_description
1 polymer ?
#
loop_
_entity_poly.entity_id
_entity_poly.type
_entity_poly.pdbx_seq_one_letter_code
_entity_poly.pdbx_strand_id
1 'polypeptide(L)'
;MLRDAHRGKRAALMWDTGGMRLYVPAVLDELSADQPPVRPGYVAILEDGLRGDDIEEREDSAMNQAALASLELIRDRRDAEDEEDGDEARACPDSPAFCVPARRVVIACEAEAEVSDEAGDLAAVHVAQARPQTYRWDDVVAFFIDDAEAAPLVERVTQALTEDDVTGALDALWDEPLLWFDASERTACAGGGIVSCGRTHV
;
A
#
# COMPACT_ATOMS: atom_id res chain seq x y z
N MET A 1 -38.16 -26.76 7.32
CA MET A 1 -37.96 -25.29 7.30
C MET A 1 -37.06 -24.93 8.46
N LEU A 2 -35.76 -24.80 8.21
CA LEU A 2 -34.86 -23.93 8.96
C LEU A 2 -33.72 -23.62 7.99
N ARG A 3 -33.60 -22.34 7.63
CA ARG A 3 -32.53 -21.80 6.79
C ARG A 3 -31.31 -21.65 7.70
N ASP A 4 -30.23 -22.36 7.42
CA ASP A 4 -28.90 -21.93 7.85
C ASP A 4 -28.07 -21.68 6.59
N ALA A 5 -28.07 -20.41 6.22
CA ALA A 5 -27.24 -19.83 5.18
C ALA A 5 -25.83 -19.70 5.76
N HIS A 6 -24.98 -20.70 5.54
CA HIS A 6 -23.54 -20.49 5.62
C HIS A 6 -23.10 -19.61 4.45
N ARG A 7 -23.14 -18.30 4.70
CA ARG A 7 -22.52 -17.23 3.92
C ARG A 7 -21.08 -17.65 3.60
N GLY A 8 -20.78 -17.79 2.31
CA GLY A 8 -19.55 -18.37 1.80
C GLY A 8 -18.31 -17.64 2.29
N LYS A 9 -17.38 -18.40 2.88
CA LYS A 9 -16.01 -17.93 3.12
C LYS A 9 -15.28 -17.93 1.77
N ARG A 10 -15.10 -16.76 1.17
CA ARG A 10 -14.22 -16.55 0.01
C ARG A 10 -12.79 -16.51 0.55
N ALA A 11 -12.02 -17.57 0.29
CA ALA A 11 -10.62 -17.65 0.69
C ALA A 11 -9.74 -17.17 -0.46
N ALA A 12 -8.95 -16.12 -0.23
CA ALA A 12 -7.83 -15.76 -1.10
C ALA A 12 -6.66 -16.71 -0.78
N LEU A 13 -6.07 -17.34 -1.79
CA LEU A 13 -4.99 -18.32 -1.69
C LEU A 13 -3.96 -18.05 -2.81
N MET A 14 -2.68 -17.86 -2.45
CA MET A 14 -1.52 -18.06 -3.34
C MET A 14 -0.81 -19.39 -2.99
N TRP A 15 -0.09 -19.96 -3.97
CA TRP A 15 0.22 -21.39 -4.14
C TRP A 15 1.09 -22.14 -3.13
N ASP A 16 1.39 -21.62 -1.93
CA ASP A 16 2.11 -22.43 -0.92
C ASP A 16 1.77 -22.14 0.55
N THR A 17 1.11 -21.03 0.91
CA THR A 17 0.90 -20.65 2.33
C THR A 17 -0.53 -20.81 2.85
N GLY A 18 -1.54 -21.03 2.01
CA GLY A 18 -2.89 -21.32 2.50
C GLY A 18 -3.64 -20.14 3.15
N GLY A 19 -3.04 -18.94 3.18
CA GLY A 19 -3.57 -17.75 3.86
C GLY A 19 -4.03 -16.64 2.90
N MET A 20 -4.91 -15.78 3.42
CA MET A 20 -5.41 -14.57 2.75
C MET A 20 -4.34 -13.48 2.78
N ARG A 21 -3.95 -12.97 1.62
CA ARG A 21 -2.99 -11.86 1.52
C ARG A 21 -3.70 -10.52 1.57
N LEU A 22 -3.33 -9.72 2.56
CA LEU A 22 -3.79 -8.35 2.79
C LEU A 22 -2.70 -7.36 2.37
N TYR A 23 -3.07 -6.42 1.50
CA TYR A 23 -2.24 -5.31 1.07
C TYR A 23 -2.61 -4.06 1.86
N VAL A 24 -1.77 -3.68 2.82
CA VAL A 24 -2.00 -2.55 3.71
C VAL A 24 -1.24 -1.33 3.19
N PRO A 25 -1.91 -0.18 2.94
CA PRO A 25 -1.23 1.06 2.60
C PRO A 25 -0.40 1.54 3.80
N ALA A 26 0.80 2.03 3.55
CA ALA A 26 1.68 2.58 4.56
C ALA A 26 2.46 3.77 4.03
N VAL A 27 3.29 4.35 4.89
CA VAL A 27 4.31 5.34 4.50
C VAL A 27 5.65 4.98 5.11
N LEU A 28 6.73 5.52 4.55
CA LEU A 28 8.08 4.98 4.76
C LEU A 28 8.53 4.94 6.24
N ASP A 29 8.19 5.97 7.01
CA ASP A 29 8.57 6.04 8.43
C ASP A 29 7.93 4.95 9.30
N GLU A 30 6.79 4.41 8.87
CA GLU A 30 6.09 3.35 9.61
C GLU A 30 6.87 2.03 9.58
N LEU A 31 7.79 1.86 8.62
CA LEU A 31 8.64 0.67 8.54
C LEU A 31 9.64 0.59 9.70
N SER A 32 9.96 1.72 10.33
CA SER A 32 10.81 1.79 11.54
C SER A 32 10.05 1.53 12.84
N ALA A 33 8.72 1.46 12.81
CA ALA A 33 7.91 1.35 14.02
C ALA A 33 8.01 -0.04 14.68
N ASP A 34 7.79 -0.07 16.00
CA ASP A 34 7.78 -1.31 16.79
C ASP A 34 6.67 -2.28 16.34
N GLN A 35 5.54 -1.74 15.88
CA GLN A 35 4.39 -2.51 15.40
C GLN A 35 4.01 -2.05 13.99
N PRO A 36 3.53 -2.96 13.12
CA PRO A 36 3.06 -2.58 11.81
C PRO A 36 1.77 -1.75 11.91
N PRO A 37 1.49 -0.89 10.93
CA PRO A 37 0.30 -0.07 10.93
C PRO A 37 -0.97 -0.92 10.78
N VAL A 38 -1.88 -0.87 11.75
CA VAL A 38 -3.17 -1.58 11.67
C VAL A 38 -4.24 -0.65 11.11
N ARG A 39 -4.58 -0.82 9.83
CA ARG A 39 -5.61 -0.03 9.12
C ARG A 39 -6.28 -0.83 8.01
N PRO A 40 -7.40 -0.36 7.43
CA PRO A 40 -7.99 -0.99 6.25
C PRO A 40 -6.96 -1.14 5.14
N GLY A 41 -6.93 -2.33 4.55
CA GLY A 41 -6.16 -2.66 3.36
C GLY A 41 -7.06 -3.31 2.31
N TYR A 42 -6.44 -3.94 1.33
CA TYR A 42 -7.11 -4.50 0.17
C TYR A 42 -6.76 -5.97 -0.01
N VAL A 43 -7.72 -6.74 -0.48
CA VAL A 43 -7.58 -8.18 -0.72
C VAL A 43 -8.14 -8.52 -2.09
N ALA A 44 -7.48 -9.46 -2.76
CA ALA A 44 -7.99 -10.04 -3.99
C ALA A 44 -9.24 -10.91 -3.70
N ILE A 45 -10.31 -10.73 -4.46
CA ILE A 45 -11.47 -11.62 -4.44
C ILE A 45 -11.14 -12.80 -5.35
N LEU A 46 -10.72 -13.92 -4.75
CA LEU A 46 -10.42 -15.13 -5.47
C LEU A 46 -11.66 -16.04 -5.53
N GLU A 47 -12.12 -16.31 -6.75
CA GLU A 47 -13.25 -17.20 -7.02
C GLU A 47 -12.78 -18.65 -7.23
N ASP A 48 -13.68 -19.60 -6.98
CA ASP A 48 -13.39 -21.01 -7.19
C ASP A 48 -12.97 -21.27 -8.63
N GLY A 49 -11.76 -21.80 -8.80
CA GLY A 49 -11.24 -22.21 -10.10
C GLY A 49 -10.26 -21.23 -10.76
N LEU A 50 -10.01 -20.05 -10.19
CA LEU A 50 -8.91 -19.18 -10.66
C LEU A 50 -7.55 -19.86 -10.52
N ARG A 51 -6.64 -19.63 -11.47
CA ARG A 51 -5.31 -20.27 -11.54
C ARG A 51 -4.26 -19.30 -12.06
N GLY A 52 -3.00 -19.57 -11.73
CA GLY A 52 -1.86 -18.88 -12.33
C GLY A 52 -2.03 -17.36 -12.37
N ASP A 53 -1.79 -16.83 -13.56
CA ASP A 53 -1.91 -15.44 -13.97
C ASP A 53 -3.23 -14.78 -13.53
N ASP A 54 -4.35 -15.50 -13.50
CA ASP A 54 -5.64 -14.93 -13.07
C ASP A 54 -5.64 -14.57 -11.58
N ILE A 55 -4.83 -15.24 -10.75
CA ILE A 55 -4.66 -14.88 -9.34
C ILE A 55 -3.72 -13.69 -9.21
N GLU A 56 -2.63 -13.68 -9.99
CA GLU A 56 -1.63 -12.60 -9.98
C GLU A 56 -2.24 -11.27 -10.39
N GLU A 57 -3.06 -11.24 -11.45
CA GLU A 57 -3.76 -10.01 -11.88
C GLU A 57 -4.66 -9.43 -10.78
N ARG A 58 -5.26 -10.30 -9.97
CA ARG A 58 -6.18 -9.91 -8.88
C ARG A 58 -5.41 -9.39 -7.68
N GLU A 59 -4.30 -10.04 -7.35
CA GLU A 59 -3.37 -9.59 -6.32
C GLU A 59 -2.74 -8.25 -6.70
N ASP A 60 -2.32 -8.08 -7.95
CA ASP A 60 -1.81 -6.82 -8.49
C ASP A 60 -2.86 -5.70 -8.40
N SER A 61 -4.11 -6.00 -8.73
CA SER A 61 -5.22 -5.05 -8.57
C SER A 61 -5.39 -4.62 -7.10
N ALA A 62 -5.31 -5.54 -6.14
CA ALA A 62 -5.41 -5.23 -4.72
C ALA A 62 -4.21 -4.40 -4.22
N MET A 63 -3.00 -4.75 -4.67
CA MET A 63 -1.78 -4.00 -4.40
C MET A 63 -1.86 -2.57 -4.95
N ASN A 64 -2.35 -2.38 -6.17
CA ASN A 64 -2.51 -1.07 -6.80
C ASN A 64 -3.51 -0.19 -6.06
N GLN A 65 -4.60 -0.77 -5.52
CA GLN A 65 -5.52 -0.03 -4.65
C GLN A 65 -4.85 0.41 -3.33
N ALA A 66 -4.02 -0.46 -2.74
CA ALA A 66 -3.23 -0.08 -1.57
C ALA A 66 -2.18 1.00 -1.90
N ALA A 67 -1.59 0.96 -3.09
CA ALA A 67 -0.63 1.97 -3.55
C ALA A 67 -1.31 3.34 -3.74
N LEU A 68 -2.55 3.37 -4.26
CA LEU A 68 -3.38 4.58 -4.32
C LEU A 68 -3.68 5.12 -2.91
N ALA A 69 -4.13 4.26 -2.00
CA ALA A 69 -4.42 4.66 -0.63
C ALA A 69 -3.16 5.14 0.14
N SER A 70 -1.97 4.65 -0.21
CA SER A 70 -0.70 5.16 0.32
C SER A 70 -0.46 6.62 -0.08
N LEU A 71 -0.84 7.05 -1.29
CA LEU A 71 -0.76 8.45 -1.71
C LEU A 71 -1.64 9.37 -0.87
N GLU A 72 -2.84 8.91 -0.48
CA GLU A 72 -3.72 9.63 0.43
C GLU A 72 -3.07 9.81 1.81
N LEU A 73 -2.45 8.75 2.36
CA LEU A 73 -1.72 8.84 3.63
C LEU A 73 -0.54 9.83 3.58
N ILE A 74 0.20 9.86 2.46
CA ILE A 74 1.30 10.80 2.27
C ILE A 74 0.78 12.24 2.25
N ARG A 75 -0.32 12.47 1.53
CA ARG A 75 -0.98 13.78 1.47
C ARG A 75 -1.45 14.23 2.86
N ASP A 76 -2.17 13.37 3.58
CA ASP A 76 -2.70 13.69 4.91
C ASP A 76 -1.59 14.03 5.91
N ARG A 77 -0.44 13.34 5.85
CA ARG A 77 0.70 13.65 6.71
C ARG A 77 1.30 15.02 6.43
N ARG A 78 1.48 15.37 5.17
CA ARG A 78 1.98 16.69 4.78
C ARG A 78 1.00 17.78 5.22
N ASP A 79 -0.29 17.58 4.97
CA ASP A 79 -1.30 18.56 5.32
C ASP A 79 -1.37 18.75 6.87
N ALA A 80 -1.11 17.70 7.66
CA ALA A 80 -0.96 17.80 9.12
C ALA A 80 0.31 18.54 9.56
N GLU A 81 1.45 18.34 8.88
CA GLU A 81 2.69 19.08 9.12
C GLU A 81 2.52 20.58 8.83
N ASP A 82 1.83 20.93 7.73
CA ASP A 82 1.51 22.31 7.35
C ASP A 82 0.61 23.03 8.38
N GLU A 83 -0.22 22.29 9.14
CA GLU A 83 -1.08 22.84 10.20
C GLU A 83 -0.34 23.07 11.53
N GLU A 84 0.65 22.22 11.87
CA GLU A 84 1.47 22.34 13.08
C GLU A 84 2.56 23.41 12.93
N ASP A 85 3.17 23.50 11.75
CA ASP A 85 4.13 24.53 11.36
C ASP A 85 3.41 25.78 10.84
N GLY A 86 2.75 26.52 11.73
CA GLY A 86 2.20 27.84 11.38
C GLY A 86 3.23 28.73 10.67
N ASP A 87 2.75 29.75 9.93
CA ASP A 87 3.44 30.65 8.96
C ASP A 87 4.88 31.10 9.30
N GLU A 88 5.34 30.99 10.55
CA GLU A 88 6.68 31.34 11.05
C GLU A 88 7.76 30.24 10.87
N ALA A 89 7.39 28.95 10.76
CA ALA A 89 8.36 27.86 10.57
C ALA A 89 8.90 27.76 9.12
N ARG A 90 8.12 28.26 8.14
CA ARG A 90 8.49 28.35 6.71
C ARG A 90 9.71 29.24 6.43
N ALA A 91 10.19 30.02 7.40
CA ALA A 91 11.29 30.98 7.25
C ALA A 91 12.68 30.43 7.60
N CYS A 92 12.82 29.15 7.98
CA CYS A 92 14.12 28.54 8.28
C CYS A 92 14.62 27.67 7.11
N PRO A 93 15.32 28.24 6.10
CA PRO A 93 15.85 27.48 4.96
C PRO A 93 16.93 26.45 5.33
N ASP A 94 17.39 26.46 6.58
CA ASP A 94 18.44 25.59 7.11
C ASP A 94 17.92 24.50 8.04
N SER A 95 16.60 24.34 8.21
CA SER A 95 16.07 23.20 8.98
C SER A 95 16.10 21.96 8.08
N PRO A 96 16.96 20.97 8.34
CA PRO A 96 16.87 19.70 7.64
C PRO A 96 15.72 18.96 8.32
N ALA A 97 14.48 19.40 8.07
CA ALA A 97 13.38 18.45 8.12
C ALA A 97 13.87 17.31 7.23
N PHE A 98 14.12 16.15 7.84
CA PHE A 98 14.43 14.93 7.13
C PHE A 98 13.19 14.69 6.27
N CYS A 99 13.14 15.30 5.08
CA CYS A 99 12.05 15.14 4.16
C CYS A 99 12.25 13.74 3.61
N VAL A 100 11.63 12.79 4.29
CA VAL A 100 11.65 11.39 3.87
C VAL A 100 11.03 11.40 2.48
N PRO A 101 11.77 10.98 1.44
CA PRO A 101 11.30 11.13 0.08
C PRO A 101 9.95 10.43 -0.07
N ALA A 102 8.96 11.16 -0.59
CA ALA A 102 7.61 10.65 -0.71
C ALA A 102 7.60 9.44 -1.65
N ARG A 103 7.20 8.28 -1.13
CA ARG A 103 7.17 7.01 -1.85
C ARG A 103 5.92 6.26 -1.44
N ARG A 104 5.20 5.69 -2.41
CA ARG A 104 4.14 4.72 -2.13
C ARG A 104 4.76 3.54 -1.40
N VAL A 105 4.12 3.11 -0.32
CA VAL A 105 4.50 1.92 0.45
C VAL A 105 3.27 1.04 0.61
N VAL A 106 3.38 -0.21 0.20
CA VAL A 106 2.38 -1.25 0.43
C VAL A 106 3.03 -2.40 1.19
N ILE A 107 2.38 -2.82 2.27
CA ILE A 107 2.78 -3.98 3.07
C ILE A 107 1.90 -5.14 2.67
N ALA A 108 2.49 -6.23 2.18
CA ALA A 108 1.78 -7.49 2.00
C ALA A 108 1.93 -8.36 3.25
N CYS A 109 0.82 -8.76 3.86
CA CYS A 109 0.82 -9.58 5.07
C CYS A 109 -0.21 -10.71 5.00
N GLU A 110 0.05 -11.78 5.73
CA GLU A 110 -0.85 -12.90 5.94
C GLU A 110 -1.56 -12.70 7.28
N ALA A 111 -2.68 -11.99 7.25
CA ALA A 111 -3.44 -11.64 8.44
C ALA A 111 -4.93 -11.95 8.28
N GLU A 112 -5.57 -12.39 9.36
CA GLU A 112 -7.03 -12.47 9.38
C GLU A 112 -7.62 -11.05 9.31
N ALA A 113 -8.50 -10.84 8.34
CA ALA A 113 -9.14 -9.55 8.10
C ALA A 113 -10.65 -9.71 7.87
N GLU A 114 -11.40 -8.76 8.42
CA GLU A 114 -12.83 -8.64 8.16
C GLU A 114 -13.03 -7.90 6.84
N VAL A 115 -13.61 -8.58 5.86
CA VAL A 115 -13.94 -8.00 4.56
C VAL A 115 -15.17 -7.11 4.70
N SER A 116 -15.08 -5.88 4.21
CA SER A 116 -16.23 -4.98 4.17
C SER A 116 -17.26 -5.47 3.16
N ASP A 117 -18.54 -5.46 3.55
CA ASP A 117 -19.66 -5.74 2.64
C ASP A 117 -19.92 -4.57 1.67
N GLU A 118 -19.29 -3.41 1.90
CA GLU A 118 -19.27 -2.32 0.94
C GLU A 118 -18.25 -2.67 -0.14
N ALA A 119 -18.73 -3.39 -1.16
CA ALA A 119 -18.13 -3.30 -2.47
C ALA A 119 -18.26 -1.83 -2.88
N GLY A 120 -17.24 -1.03 -2.58
CA GLY A 120 -17.10 0.29 -3.17
C GLY A 120 -17.32 0.15 -4.66
N ASP A 121 -17.89 1.18 -5.29
CA ASP A 121 -18.08 1.28 -6.74
C ASP A 121 -16.72 1.42 -7.47
N LEU A 122 -15.71 0.70 -6.97
CA LEU A 122 -14.34 0.65 -7.46
C LEU A 122 -14.37 -0.17 -8.73
N ALA A 123 -13.95 0.45 -9.82
CA ALA A 123 -13.78 -0.13 -11.14
C ALA A 123 -12.87 -1.39 -11.15
N ALA A 124 -12.21 -1.73 -10.04
CA ALA A 124 -11.55 -3.00 -9.82
C ALA A 124 -12.57 -4.09 -9.48
N VAL A 125 -13.22 -4.62 -10.52
CA VAL A 125 -13.90 -5.92 -10.42
C VAL A 125 -12.88 -6.85 -9.75
N HIS A 126 -13.25 -7.49 -8.64
CA HIS A 126 -12.42 -8.46 -7.91
C HIS A 126 -11.41 -7.97 -6.84
N VAL A 127 -11.54 -6.74 -6.33
CA VAL A 127 -10.85 -6.31 -5.10
C VAL A 127 -11.87 -5.98 -4.01
N ALA A 128 -11.56 -6.30 -2.75
CA ALA A 128 -12.36 -5.87 -1.59
C ALA A 128 -11.48 -5.14 -0.57
N GLN A 129 -12.07 -4.17 0.14
CA GLN A 129 -11.45 -3.61 1.32
C GLN A 129 -11.62 -4.58 2.50
N ALA A 130 -10.57 -4.79 3.26
CA ALA A 130 -10.60 -5.61 4.47
C ALA A 130 -9.83 -4.93 5.61
N ARG A 131 -10.28 -5.14 6.85
CA ARG A 131 -9.65 -4.57 8.03
C ARG A 131 -9.07 -5.70 8.91
N PRO A 132 -7.75 -5.73 9.15
CA PRO A 132 -7.17 -6.63 10.14
C PRO A 132 -7.51 -6.12 11.54
N GLN A 133 -7.77 -7.02 12.49
CA GLN A 133 -7.89 -6.63 13.91
C GLN A 133 -6.52 -6.32 14.51
N THR A 134 -5.51 -7.11 14.14
CA THR A 134 -4.09 -6.95 14.50
C THR A 134 -3.24 -7.83 13.60
N TYR A 135 -1.98 -7.47 13.42
CA TYR A 135 -0.94 -8.33 12.84
C TYR A 135 0.43 -7.85 13.34
N ARG A 136 1.45 -8.67 13.16
CA ARG A 136 2.83 -8.44 13.58
C ARG A 136 3.73 -8.33 12.36
N TRP A 137 4.94 -7.83 12.56
CA TRP A 137 5.97 -7.85 11.52
C TRP A 137 6.29 -9.27 11.02
N ASP A 138 6.12 -10.29 11.87
CA ASP A 138 6.30 -11.70 11.49
C ASP A 138 5.21 -12.21 10.52
N ASP A 139 4.07 -11.52 10.44
CA ASP A 139 2.98 -11.83 9.50
C ASP A 139 3.19 -11.13 8.15
N VAL A 140 4.17 -10.23 8.03
CA VAL A 140 4.50 -9.54 6.78
C VAL A 140 5.34 -10.46 5.90
N VAL A 141 4.94 -10.57 4.63
CA VAL A 141 5.61 -11.43 3.65
C VAL A 141 6.40 -10.65 2.60
N ALA A 142 6.04 -9.38 2.35
CA ALA A 142 6.77 -8.52 1.43
C ALA A 142 6.43 -7.03 1.64
N PHE A 143 7.28 -6.17 1.08
CA PHE A 143 7.01 -4.75 0.87
C PHE A 143 7.04 -4.42 -0.62
N PHE A 144 6.17 -3.50 -1.03
CA PHE A 144 6.20 -2.90 -2.35
C PHE A 144 6.39 -1.40 -2.19
N ILE A 145 7.49 -0.88 -2.73
CA ILE A 145 7.90 0.52 -2.51
C ILE A 145 8.39 1.10 -3.83
N ASP A 146 7.95 2.30 -4.16
CA ASP A 146 8.46 3.06 -5.32
C ASP A 146 9.99 3.12 -5.35
N ASP A 147 10.67 3.18 -6.49
CA ASP A 147 12.10 3.55 -6.50
C ASP A 147 12.29 4.97 -5.90
N ALA A 148 13.47 5.26 -5.36
CA ALA A 148 13.78 6.61 -4.87
C ALA A 148 13.67 7.66 -6.00
N GLU A 149 13.92 7.27 -7.25
CA GLU A 149 13.77 8.12 -8.43
C GLU A 149 12.32 8.54 -8.72
N ALA A 150 11.32 7.80 -8.22
CA ALA A 150 9.91 8.13 -8.43
C ALA A 150 9.38 9.17 -7.42
N ALA A 151 10.16 9.56 -6.40
CA ALA A 151 9.72 10.50 -5.38
C ALA A 151 9.17 11.84 -5.91
N PRO A 152 9.78 12.49 -6.93
CA PRO A 152 9.23 13.72 -7.51
C PRO A 152 7.85 13.54 -8.16
N LEU A 153 7.54 12.34 -8.65
CA LEU A 153 6.24 12.03 -9.25
C LEU A 153 5.18 11.85 -8.16
N VAL A 154 5.53 11.19 -7.06
CA VAL A 154 4.68 11.05 -5.87
C VAL A 154 4.36 12.40 -5.25
N GLU A 155 5.36 13.27 -5.10
CA GLU A 155 5.17 14.65 -4.64
C GLU A 155 4.18 15.41 -5.54
N ARG A 156 4.34 15.31 -6.86
CA ARG A 156 3.43 15.96 -7.82
C ARG A 156 1.98 15.47 -7.67
N VAL A 157 1.75 14.18 -7.50
CA VAL A 157 0.40 13.63 -7.28
C VAL A 157 -0.18 14.16 -5.97
N THR A 158 0.58 14.07 -4.88
CA THR A 158 0.07 14.44 -3.56
C THR A 158 -0.14 15.95 -3.39
N GLN A 159 0.56 16.79 -4.16
CA GLN A 159 0.42 18.25 -4.16
C GLN A 159 -0.60 18.77 -5.17
N ALA A 160 -1.12 17.91 -6.06
CA ALA A 160 -2.08 18.32 -7.07
C ALA A 160 -3.37 18.85 -6.43
N LEU A 161 -3.82 20.01 -6.90
CA LEU A 161 -4.98 20.72 -6.34
C LEU A 161 -6.24 20.58 -7.21
N THR A 162 -6.09 20.10 -8.45
CA THR A 162 -7.19 19.94 -9.41
C THR A 162 -7.29 18.49 -9.89
N GLU A 163 -8.48 18.05 -10.29
CA GLU A 163 -8.70 16.70 -10.81
C GLU A 163 -7.87 16.41 -12.08
N ASP A 164 -7.71 17.41 -12.95
CA ASP A 164 -6.88 17.31 -14.16
C ASP A 164 -5.40 17.12 -13.82
N ASP A 165 -4.88 17.89 -12.84
CA ASP A 165 -3.50 17.76 -12.37
C ASP A 165 -3.24 16.40 -11.71
N VAL A 166 -4.20 15.92 -10.90
CA VAL A 166 -4.14 14.59 -10.26
C VAL A 166 -4.07 13.52 -11.34
N THR A 167 -4.94 13.58 -12.34
CA THR A 167 -5.00 12.57 -13.42
C THR A 167 -3.69 12.54 -14.21
N GLY A 168 -3.17 13.69 -14.63
CA GLY A 168 -1.90 13.76 -15.38
C GLY A 168 -0.69 13.35 -14.54
N ALA A 169 -0.70 13.64 -13.24
CA ALA A 169 0.37 13.21 -12.35
C ALA A 169 0.34 11.70 -12.08
N LEU A 170 -0.85 11.12 -11.90
CA LEU A 170 -1.06 9.68 -11.71
C LEU A 170 -0.64 8.87 -12.94
N ASP A 171 -1.00 9.31 -14.14
CA ASP A 171 -0.63 8.63 -15.40
C ASP A 171 0.88 8.41 -15.49
N ALA A 172 1.67 9.46 -15.27
CA ALA A 172 3.13 9.37 -15.27
C ALA A 172 3.72 8.61 -14.07
N LEU A 173 3.04 8.56 -12.92
CA LEU A 173 3.47 7.72 -11.79
C LEU A 173 3.17 6.23 -12.03
N TRP A 174 2.16 5.91 -12.84
CA TRP A 174 1.78 4.52 -13.17
C TRP A 174 2.77 3.84 -14.12
N ASP A 175 3.56 4.61 -14.85
CA ASP A 175 4.70 4.09 -15.62
C ASP A 175 5.86 3.63 -14.72
N GLU A 176 5.90 4.09 -13.45
CA GLU A 176 6.92 3.69 -12.48
C GLU A 176 6.47 2.49 -11.63
N PRO A 177 7.17 1.34 -11.71
CA PRO A 177 6.79 0.14 -10.97
C PRO A 177 7.13 0.27 -9.48
N LEU A 178 6.31 -0.37 -8.65
CA LEU A 178 6.70 -0.65 -7.27
C LEU A 178 7.79 -1.74 -7.26
N LEU A 179 8.87 -1.51 -6.51
CA LEU A 179 9.90 -2.51 -6.28
C LEU A 179 9.45 -3.47 -5.17
N TRP A 180 9.67 -4.76 -5.38
CA TRP A 180 9.45 -5.80 -4.38
C TRP A 180 10.65 -5.94 -3.44
N PHE A 181 10.38 -6.02 -2.15
CA PHE A 181 11.37 -6.30 -1.10
C PHE A 181 10.88 -7.42 -0.20
N ASP A 182 11.81 -8.28 0.22
CA ASP A 182 11.52 -9.34 1.18
C ASP A 182 11.20 -8.76 2.57
N ALA A 183 10.42 -9.49 3.37
CA ALA A 183 10.09 -9.09 4.74
C ALA A 183 11.32 -8.79 5.62
N SER A 184 12.44 -9.49 5.38
CA SER A 184 13.71 -9.27 6.09
C SER A 184 14.39 -7.94 5.74
N GLU A 185 14.03 -7.31 4.62
CA GLU A 185 14.62 -6.05 4.15
C GLU A 185 13.99 -4.80 4.78
N ARG A 186 12.97 -4.97 5.64
CA ARG A 186 12.23 -3.87 6.30
C ARG A 186 13.12 -2.72 6.80
N THR A 187 14.18 -3.04 7.54
CA THR A 187 15.07 -2.02 8.13
C THR A 187 15.91 -1.30 7.09
N ALA A 188 16.26 -1.95 5.98
CA ALA A 188 16.97 -1.32 4.87
C ALA A 188 16.03 -0.36 4.12
N CYS A 189 14.77 -0.75 3.93
CA CYS A 189 13.75 0.11 3.33
C CYS A 189 13.50 1.39 4.14
N ALA A 190 13.47 1.27 5.47
CA ALA A 190 13.21 2.39 6.37
C ALA A 190 14.37 3.41 6.45
N GLY A 191 15.61 2.99 6.19
CA GLY A 191 16.81 3.83 6.33
C GLY A 191 17.10 4.79 5.17
N GLY A 192 16.19 4.92 4.18
CA GLY A 192 16.33 5.79 3.01
C GLY A 192 17.43 5.40 2.00
N GLY A 193 18.32 4.47 2.38
CA GLY A 193 19.35 3.89 1.52
C GLY A 193 18.86 2.60 0.87
N ILE A 194 17.92 2.69 -0.06
CA ILE A 194 17.58 1.53 -0.90
C ILE A 194 18.63 1.41 -2.00
N VAL A 195 19.65 0.58 -1.76
CA VAL A 195 20.48 0.06 -2.83
C VAL A 195 19.74 -1.18 -3.34
N SER A 196 19.22 -1.14 -4.57
CA SER A 196 18.60 -2.30 -5.22
C SER A 196 19.54 -3.51 -5.10
N CYS A 197 19.24 -4.43 -4.16
CA CYS A 197 19.94 -5.69 -4.08
C CYS A 197 19.19 -6.67 -4.98
N GLY A 198 19.57 -6.69 -6.26
CA GLY A 198 19.17 -7.74 -7.19
C GLY A 198 17.80 -7.56 -7.82
N ARG A 199 17.75 -6.85 -8.96
CA ARG A 199 16.68 -7.01 -9.96
C ARG A 199 16.55 -8.50 -10.31
N THR A 200 15.50 -9.14 -9.83
CA THR A 200 14.91 -10.28 -10.53
C THR A 200 13.60 -9.76 -11.09
N HIS A 201 13.63 -9.39 -12.37
CA HIS A 201 12.40 -9.30 -13.15
C HIS A 201 11.78 -10.70 -13.10
N VAL A 202 10.58 -10.80 -12.53
CA VAL A 202 9.69 -11.91 -12.83
C VAL A 202 8.96 -11.54 -14.12
#